data_AF-A0A177MRJ6-F1
#
_entry.id   AF-A0A177MRJ6-F1
#
_cell.length_a   1.000
_cell.length_b   1.000
_cell.length_c   1.000
_cell.angle_alpha   90.00
_cell.angle_beta   90.00
_cell.angle_gamma   90.00
#
_symmetry.space_group_name_H-M   'P 1'
#
loop_
_entity.id
_entity.type
_entity.pdbx_description
1 polymer ?
#
loop_
_entity_poly.entity_id
_entity_poly.type
_entity_poly.pdbx_seq_one_letter_code
_entity_poly.pdbx_strand_id
1 'polypeptide(L)'
;MIEAVLAITTLMLVCCWRAACGSSVAEYAMAKSQHQQACMAGKGPVPEDAVLRRHFITQVCSEIEAGLSPRPTDSVLLRHHEALLTTKLEQRLAELGPLRAC
;
A
#
# COMPACT_ATOMS: atom_id res chain seq x y z
N MET A 1 -1.98 -48.62 17.05
CA MET A 1 -1.29 -48.33 15.77
C MET A 1 -2.17 -47.52 14.82
N ILE A 2 -3.47 -47.79 14.71
CA ILE A 2 -4.40 -47.07 13.81
C ILE A 2 -4.55 -45.58 14.18
N GLU A 3 -4.68 -45.27 15.47
CA GLU A 3 -4.78 -43.89 15.97
C GLU A 3 -3.60 -42.99 15.54
N ALA A 4 -2.38 -43.53 15.53
CA ALA A 4 -1.20 -42.78 15.11
C ALA A 4 -1.20 -42.47 13.61
N VAL A 5 -1.74 -43.37 12.79
CA VAL A 5 -1.86 -43.16 11.33
C VAL A 5 -2.90 -42.09 11.02
N LEU A 6 -4.02 -42.06 11.76
CA LEU A 6 -5.05 -41.02 11.63
C LEU A 6 -4.54 -39.64 12.07
N ALA A 7 -3.72 -39.58 13.13
CA ALA A 7 -3.12 -38.32 13.57
C ALA A 7 -2.12 -37.76 12.55
N ILE A 8 -1.30 -38.62 11.93
CA ILE A 8 -0.30 -38.17 10.93
C ILE A 8 -0.99 -37.69 9.65
N THR A 9 -2.01 -38.40 9.18
CA THR A 9 -2.74 -38.03 7.95
C THR A 9 -3.52 -36.72 8.11
N THR A 10 -4.16 -36.49 9.26
CA THR A 10 -4.85 -35.23 9.56
C THR A 10 -3.89 -34.05 9.67
N LEU A 11 -2.73 -34.25 10.31
CA LEU A 11 -1.70 -33.20 10.43
C LEU A 11 -1.12 -32.82 9.07
N MET A 12 -0.87 -33.81 8.19
CA MET A 12 -0.43 -33.56 6.81
C MET A 12 -1.47 -32.79 5.99
N LEU A 13 -2.76 -33.15 6.08
CA LEU A 13 -3.84 -32.45 5.38
C LEU A 13 -3.98 -30.98 5.84
N VAL A 14 -3.88 -30.73 7.15
CA VAL A 14 -3.92 -29.37 7.72
C VAL A 14 -2.69 -28.55 7.29
N CYS A 15 -1.50 -29.17 7.27
CA CYS A 15 -0.28 -28.53 6.77
C CYS A 15 -0.37 -28.19 5.28
N CYS A 16 -0.88 -29.10 4.45
CA CYS A 16 -1.11 -28.87 3.02
C CYS A 16 -2.11 -27.74 2.76
N TRP A 17 -3.20 -27.68 3.54
CA TRP A 17 -4.19 -26.60 3.44
C TRP A 17 -3.60 -25.23 3.79
N ARG A 18 -2.82 -25.14 4.89
CA ARG A 18 -2.18 -23.87 5.28
C ARG A 18 -1.16 -23.39 4.26
N ALA A 19 -0.39 -24.30 3.67
CA ALA A 19 0.57 -23.96 2.62
C ALA A 19 -0.14 -23.45 1.35
N ALA A 20 -1.17 -24.16 0.89
CA ALA A 20 -1.91 -23.79 -0.32
C ALA A 20 -2.68 -22.47 -0.18
N CYS A 21 -3.29 -22.18 0.97
CA CYS A 21 -3.95 -20.90 1.20
C CYS A 21 -2.95 -19.73 1.42
N GLY A 22 -1.77 -20.00 2.00
CA GLY A 22 -0.75 -18.99 2.26
C GLY A 22 -0.09 -18.40 1.02
N SER A 23 0.02 -19.18 -0.06
CA SER A 23 0.60 -18.72 -1.34
C SER A 23 -0.21 -17.63 -2.01
N SER A 24 -1.55 -17.68 -1.88
CA SER A 24 -2.41 -16.63 -2.44
C SER A 24 -2.03 -15.26 -1.89
N VAL A 25 -1.67 -15.18 -0.60
CA VAL A 25 -1.42 -13.93 0.12
C VAL A 25 -0.12 -13.22 -0.19
N ALA A 26 0.92 -14.00 -0.40
CA ALA A 26 2.21 -13.46 -0.78
C ALA A 26 2.23 -12.99 -2.25
N GLU A 27 1.52 -13.70 -3.15
CA GLU A 27 1.50 -13.36 -4.58
C GLU A 27 0.73 -12.07 -4.88
N TYR A 28 -0.38 -11.79 -4.18
CA TYR A 28 -1.09 -10.52 -4.40
C TYR A 28 -0.41 -9.28 -3.82
N ALA A 29 0.53 -9.45 -2.87
CA ALA A 29 1.32 -8.33 -2.35
C ALA A 29 2.45 -7.91 -3.30
N MET A 30 3.07 -8.87 -4.01
CA MET A 30 4.18 -8.58 -4.93
C MET A 30 3.71 -8.10 -6.32
N ALA A 31 2.51 -8.46 -6.76
CA ALA A 31 1.96 -7.96 -8.03
C ALA A 31 1.68 -6.43 -8.03
N LYS A 32 1.50 -5.82 -6.84
CA LYS A 32 1.18 -4.39 -6.72
C LYS A 32 2.42 -3.48 -6.76
N SER A 33 3.62 -4.01 -6.54
CA SER A 33 4.84 -3.20 -6.45
C SER A 33 5.56 -2.98 -7.78
N GLN A 34 5.35 -3.80 -8.81
CA GLN A 34 6.13 -3.70 -10.05
C GLN A 34 5.46 -2.92 -11.19
N HIS A 35 4.13 -2.77 -11.23
CA HIS A 35 3.45 -2.05 -12.31
C HIS A 35 3.32 -0.53 -12.10
N GLN A 36 3.62 -0.02 -10.90
CA GLN A 36 3.36 1.38 -10.55
C GLN A 36 4.57 2.32 -10.70
N GLN A 37 5.75 1.79 -11.01
CA GLN A 37 7.02 2.54 -10.94
C GLN A 37 7.59 2.97 -12.31
N ALA A 38 6.90 2.73 -13.43
CA ALA A 38 7.50 2.87 -14.76
C ALA A 38 7.19 4.18 -15.52
N CYS A 39 6.29 5.04 -15.04
CA CYS A 39 6.06 6.32 -15.69
C CYS A 39 5.85 7.44 -14.67
N MET A 40 6.63 8.51 -14.83
CA MET A 40 6.52 9.79 -14.12
C MET A 40 7.32 9.91 -12.81
N ALA A 41 8.64 9.77 -12.93
CA ALA A 41 9.59 10.57 -12.14
C ALA A 41 9.60 12.04 -12.64
N GLY A 42 8.42 12.64 -12.77
CA GLY A 42 8.26 14.00 -13.28
C GLY A 42 8.06 14.95 -12.11
N LYS A 43 9.08 15.74 -11.76
CA LYS A 43 8.87 17.07 -11.17
C LYS A 43 8.09 17.90 -12.19
N GLY A 44 6.78 17.75 -12.19
CA GLY A 44 5.89 18.37 -13.16
C GLY A 44 4.50 18.57 -12.53
N PRO A 45 3.65 19.39 -13.17
CA PRO A 45 2.31 19.66 -12.68
C PRO A 45 1.50 18.36 -12.55
N VAL A 46 0.53 18.35 -11.62
CA VAL A 46 -0.35 17.19 -11.35
C VAL A 46 -0.92 16.65 -12.66
N PRO A 47 -0.97 15.34 -12.93
CA PRO A 47 -1.54 14.83 -14.19
C PRO A 47 -3.04 15.13 -14.37
N GLU A 48 -3.47 15.37 -15.62
CA GLU A 48 -4.89 15.63 -15.98
C GLU A 48 -5.76 14.37 -15.88
N ASP A 49 -5.20 13.21 -16.22
CA ASP A 49 -5.89 11.93 -16.24
C ASP A 49 -6.29 11.50 -14.81
N ALA A 50 -7.54 11.05 -14.63
CA ALA A 50 -8.09 10.68 -13.33
C ALA A 50 -7.41 9.46 -12.69
N VAL A 51 -6.98 8.48 -13.49
CA VAL A 51 -6.27 7.28 -13.02
C VAL A 51 -4.85 7.67 -12.65
N LEU A 52 -4.18 8.41 -13.53
CA LEU A 52 -2.81 8.86 -13.31
C LEU A 52 -2.70 9.81 -12.10
N ARG A 53 -3.69 10.69 -11.91
CA ARG A 53 -3.79 11.57 -10.75
C ARG A 53 -3.94 10.80 -9.44
N ARG A 54 -4.73 9.72 -9.41
CA ARG A 54 -4.86 8.87 -8.20
C ARG A 54 -3.55 8.20 -7.85
N HIS A 55 -2.83 7.70 -8.86
CA HIS A 55 -1.53 7.10 -8.68
C HIS A 55 -0.49 8.11 -8.21
N PHE A 56 -0.47 9.29 -8.82
CA PHE A 56 0.39 10.40 -8.43
C PHE A 56 0.15 10.82 -6.97
N ILE A 57 -1.11 11.01 -6.57
CA ILE A 57 -1.48 11.34 -5.18
C ILE A 57 -1.01 10.23 -4.24
N THR A 58 -1.23 8.96 -4.58
CA THR A 58 -0.81 7.82 -3.75
C THR A 58 0.72 7.77 -3.60
N GLN A 59 1.44 8.04 -4.68
CA GLN A 59 2.91 8.11 -4.65
C GLN A 59 3.38 9.24 -3.72
N VAL A 60 2.84 10.45 -3.89
CA VAL A 60 3.18 11.59 -3.03
C VAL A 60 2.83 11.31 -1.56
N CYS A 61 1.67 10.68 -1.28
CA CYS A 61 1.34 10.21 0.07
C CYS A 61 2.44 9.29 0.62
N SER A 62 2.86 8.28 -0.15
CA SER A 62 3.87 7.31 0.30
C SER A 62 5.23 7.95 0.54
N GLU A 63 5.62 8.95 -0.27
CA GLU A 63 6.86 9.72 -0.07
C GLU A 63 6.80 10.55 1.21
N ILE A 64 5.65 11.17 1.49
CA ILE A 64 5.43 11.94 2.72
C ILE A 64 5.43 11.01 3.95
N GLU A 65 4.75 9.86 3.86
CA GLU A 65 4.71 8.84 4.92
C GLU A 65 6.11 8.29 5.22
N ALA A 66 6.94 8.04 4.20
CA ALA A 66 8.31 7.59 4.36
C ALA A 66 9.19 8.61 5.11
N GLY A 67 8.86 9.90 5.03
CA GLY A 67 9.52 10.97 5.78
C GLY A 67 8.93 11.25 7.17
N LEU A 68 7.85 10.57 7.54
CA LEU A 68 7.17 10.72 8.83
C LEU A 68 7.49 9.56 9.78
N SER A 69 7.14 9.74 11.05
CA SER A 69 7.20 8.65 12.02
C SER A 69 6.24 7.52 11.63
N PRO A 70 6.53 6.26 12.03
CA PRO A 70 5.66 5.12 11.76
C PRO A 70 4.23 5.37 12.26
N ARG A 71 3.25 4.73 11.59
CA ARG A 71 1.83 4.89 11.91
C ARG A 71 1.57 4.48 13.38
N PRO A 72 1.02 5.38 14.21
CA PRO A 72 0.74 5.08 15.61
C PRO A 72 -0.47 4.14 15.75
N THR A 73 -0.50 3.35 16.83
CA THR A 73 -1.59 2.41 17.14
C THR A 73 -2.76 3.08 17.89
N ASP A 74 -2.48 4.14 18.64
CA ASP A 74 -3.49 4.84 19.43
C ASP A 74 -4.44 5.65 18.54
N SER A 75 -5.74 5.62 18.85
CA SER A 75 -6.78 6.23 17.99
C SER A 75 -6.74 7.76 17.93
N VAL A 76 -6.27 8.43 18.99
CA VAL A 76 -6.14 9.89 19.03
C VAL A 76 -4.90 10.31 18.24
N LEU A 77 -3.77 9.63 18.49
CA LEU A 77 -2.53 9.85 17.75
C LEU A 77 -2.68 9.51 16.27
N LEU A 78 -3.47 8.49 15.93
CA LEU A 78 -3.74 8.12 14.55
C LEU A 78 -4.46 9.23 13.79
N ARG A 79 -5.51 9.81 14.38
CA ARG A 79 -6.21 10.95 13.77
C ARG A 79 -5.31 12.15 13.59
N HIS A 80 -4.42 12.41 14.55
CA HIS A 80 -3.44 13.48 14.42
C HIS A 80 -2.43 13.20 13.31
N HIS A 81 -1.93 11.96 13.22
CA HIS A 81 -1.03 11.53 12.16
C HIS A 81 -1.68 11.64 10.78
N GLU A 82 -2.94 11.22 10.64
CA GLU A 82 -3.74 11.38 9.43
C GLU A 82 -3.94 12.85 9.06
N ALA A 83 -4.23 13.73 10.03
CA ALA A 83 -4.33 15.17 9.78
C ALA A 83 -2.98 15.80 9.37
N LEU A 84 -1.86 15.33 9.92
CA LEU A 84 -0.53 15.76 9.49
C LEU A 84 -0.21 15.30 8.06
N LEU A 85 -0.67 14.10 7.68
CA LEU A 85 -0.52 13.59 6.32
C LEU A 85 -1.33 14.41 5.33
N THR A 86 -2.61 14.68 5.61
CA THR A 86 -3.48 15.45 4.72
C THR A 86 -2.96 16.88 4.52
N THR A 87 -2.54 17.54 5.60
CA THR A 87 -2.00 18.90 5.51
C THR A 87 -0.72 18.97 4.69
N LYS A 88 0.21 18.02 4.87
CA LYS A 88 1.42 17.93 4.03
C LYS A 88 1.08 17.60 2.59
N LEU A 89 0.14 16.71 2.33
CA LEU A 89 -0.30 16.38 0.98
C LEU A 89 -0.83 17.63 0.26
N GLU A 90 -1.72 18.37 0.90
CA GLU A 90 -2.30 19.60 0.37
C GLU A 90 -1.22 20.64 0.07
N GLN A 91 -0.25 20.83 0.97
CA GLN A 91 0.89 21.72 0.75
C GLN A 91 1.67 21.31 -0.52
N ARG A 92 1.97 20.02 -0.68
CA ARG A 92 2.72 19.51 -1.84
C ARG A 92 1.93 19.64 -3.14
N LEU A 93 0.63 19.39 -3.12
CA LEU A 93 -0.24 19.59 -4.27
C LEU A 93 -0.37 21.08 -4.63
N ALA A 94 -0.40 21.97 -3.64
CA ALA A 94 -0.41 23.41 -3.85
C ALA A 94 0.92 23.92 -4.44
N GLU A 95 2.06 23.39 -3.99
CA GLU A 95 3.40 23.69 -4.55
C GLU A 95 3.50 23.30 -6.04
N LEU A 96 2.89 22.18 -6.42
CA LEU A 96 2.88 21.70 -7.81
C LEU A 96 1.94 22.51 -8.71
N GLY A 97 1.05 23.31 -8.11
CA GLY A 97 0.11 24.18 -8.79
C GLY A 97 -1.03 23.44 -9.50
N PRO A 98 -2.17 24.12 -9.74
CA PRO A 98 -3.18 23.62 -10.67
C PRO A 98 -2.60 23.63 -12.08
N LEU A 99 -2.83 22.56 -12.84
CA LEU A 99 -2.67 22.57 -14.29
C LEU A 99 -3.41 23.79 -14.84
N ARG A 100 -2.67 24.74 -15.44
CA ARG A 100 -3.27 25.74 -16.30
C ARG A 100 -3.83 25.00 -17.51
N ALA A 101 -5.16 24.84 -17.55
CA ALA A 101 -5.85 24.57 -18.80
C ALA A 101 -5.57 25.74 -19.75
N CYS A 102 -5.01 25.44 -20.93
CA CYS A 102 -5.02 26.36 -22.05
C CYS A 102 -6.45 26.54 -22.58
#